data_AF-A0A7D4BY34-F1
#
_entry.id   AF-A0A7D4BY34-F1
#
_cell.length_a   1.000
_cell.length_b   1.000
_cell.length_c   1.000
_cell.angle_alpha   90.00
_cell.angle_beta   90.00
_cell.angle_gamma   90.00
#
_symmetry.space_group_name_H-M   'P 1'
#
loop_
_entity.id
_entity.type
_entity.pdbx_description
1 polymer ?
#
loop_
_entity_poly.entity_id
_entity_poly.type
_entity_poly.pdbx_seq_one_letter_code
_entity_poly.pdbx_strand_id
1 'polypeptide(L)'
;MKKIFLSLGLAVLLLGPAAPAAHAWGFVGHRAITQVAVYELPAAMQPFYFRHMAALVRLSTAPDERRSQDPTEGPKHFIDMDHYSEDNPFAKVPRNYDEAVEKFSADTLKKYGTVPWMVIETKDHLVEAFRQRDTTAIIKYSAELSHYTADAFVPLHTTVNYDGQLSGQAGLHALWESQLPERYLKDYKLAGEEGKVLKDPLAAIWGIIQASYGFLTATYDLEAKTAKKFTPQTKYTFSHRFGRTQRRYSDAFADAYEKEVGGMVAFRLKTASPMVASLWLTAWQEAGRPDLTTLMAPPKLGKDEKEQLATQLKAWKANTLAQDNLLLAQQKEQKAAAADEIKAADGEAAPPPPPEPVAAPASPAAKPAAAPKVKVKTKGPTGTDKQKTKASDGW
;
A
#
# COMPACT_ATOMS: atom_id res chain seq x y z
N MET A 1 -56.86 17.33 24.23
CA MET A 1 -55.68 16.59 24.75
C MET A 1 -54.65 16.52 23.64
N LYS A 2 -53.39 16.80 23.97
CA LYS A 2 -52.31 17.22 23.06
C LYS A 2 -51.69 16.04 22.32
N LYS A 3 -51.30 16.29 21.06
CA LYS A 3 -50.56 15.40 20.16
C LYS A 3 -49.20 15.05 20.76
N ILE A 4 -48.88 13.76 20.89
CA ILE A 4 -47.53 13.24 21.15
C ILE A 4 -47.20 12.28 20.01
N PHE A 5 -46.65 12.83 18.93
CA PHE A 5 -45.91 12.09 17.91
C PHE A 5 -44.69 12.94 17.57
N LEU A 6 -43.66 12.88 18.42
CA LEU A 6 -42.34 13.36 18.07
C LEU A 6 -41.34 12.80 19.10
N SER A 7 -40.61 11.76 18.72
CA SER A 7 -39.21 11.50 19.10
C SER A 7 -38.84 10.02 18.88
N LEU A 8 -38.95 9.55 17.65
CA LEU A 8 -38.25 8.32 17.22
C LEU A 8 -37.64 8.56 15.83
N GLY A 9 -37.00 9.72 15.66
CA GLY A 9 -36.42 10.16 14.37
C GLY A 9 -35.04 10.78 14.49
N LEU A 10 -34.41 10.74 15.67
CA LEU A 10 -33.10 11.37 15.90
C LEU A 10 -32.09 10.47 16.63
N ALA A 11 -32.26 9.14 16.54
CA ALA A 11 -31.29 8.18 17.06
C ALA A 11 -30.62 7.33 15.96
N VAL A 12 -30.93 7.59 14.68
CA VAL A 12 -30.34 6.87 13.53
C VAL A 12 -29.26 7.70 12.81
N LEU A 13 -29.04 8.96 13.21
CA LEU A 13 -28.10 9.87 12.52
C LEU A 13 -26.72 10.02 13.20
N LEU A 14 -26.31 9.07 14.06
CA LEU A 14 -24.99 9.09 14.73
C LEU A 14 -24.18 7.81 14.58
N LEU A 15 -24.61 6.89 13.72
CA LEU A 15 -23.80 5.75 13.27
C LEU A 15 -23.47 5.95 11.79
N GLY A 16 -22.62 6.95 11.51
CA GLY A 16 -21.87 6.95 10.26
C GLY A 16 -21.06 5.66 10.19
N PRO A 17 -20.82 5.09 8.99
CA PRO A 17 -19.92 3.97 8.87
C PRO A 17 -18.52 4.48 9.14
N ALA A 18 -18.08 4.41 10.40
CA ALA A 18 -16.67 4.20 10.67
C ALA A 18 -16.36 2.83 10.06
N ALA A 19 -16.05 2.82 8.77
CA ALA A 19 -15.54 1.64 8.10
C ALA A 19 -14.40 1.13 8.99
N PRO A 20 -14.49 -0.11 9.52
CA PRO A 20 -13.35 -0.68 10.21
C PRO A 20 -12.19 -0.60 9.23
N ALA A 21 -11.05 -0.09 9.70
CA ALA A 21 -9.81 -0.08 8.93
C ALA A 21 -9.58 -1.51 8.42
N ALA A 22 -9.94 -1.74 7.16
CA ALA A 22 -9.73 -3.00 6.47
C ALA A 22 -8.24 -3.01 6.17
N HIS A 23 -7.51 -3.81 6.94
CA HIS A 23 -6.06 -3.89 6.87
C HIS A 23 -5.66 -4.67 5.62
N ALA A 24 -5.56 -3.98 4.47
CA ALA A 24 -4.93 -4.47 3.24
C ALA A 24 -3.69 -5.32 3.57
N TRP A 25 -3.58 -6.52 2.96
CA TRP A 25 -2.95 -7.74 3.49
C TRP A 25 -2.48 -7.73 4.95
N GLY A 26 -2.84 -8.78 5.69
CA GLY A 26 -2.23 -9.01 7.00
C GLY A 26 -0.71 -8.93 6.88
N PHE A 27 -0.07 -8.24 7.84
CA PHE A 27 1.33 -7.86 7.77
C PHE A 27 2.29 -9.00 7.34
N VAL A 28 1.94 -10.25 7.65
CA VAL A 28 2.66 -11.45 7.21
C VAL A 28 2.78 -11.56 5.68
N GLY A 29 1.72 -11.30 4.92
CA GLY A 29 1.69 -11.41 3.46
C GLY A 29 2.65 -10.43 2.79
N HIS A 30 2.51 -9.13 3.09
CA HIS A 30 3.40 -8.08 2.57
C HIS A 30 4.86 -8.35 2.92
N ARG A 31 5.13 -8.73 4.17
CA ARG A 31 6.49 -9.03 4.66
C ARG A 31 7.11 -10.22 3.92
N ALA A 32 6.33 -11.29 3.73
CA ALA A 32 6.78 -12.47 3.01
C ALA A 32 7.07 -12.16 1.53
N ILE A 33 6.16 -11.48 0.84
CA ILE A 33 6.34 -11.07 -0.57
C ILE A 33 7.61 -10.22 -0.72
N THR A 34 7.76 -9.20 0.13
CA THR A 34 8.91 -8.28 0.08
C THR A 34 10.23 -9.01 0.26
N GLN A 35 10.31 -9.92 1.25
CA GLN A 35 11.51 -10.71 1.49
C GLN A 35 11.82 -11.64 0.32
N VAL A 36 10.82 -12.34 -0.19
CA VAL A 36 10.99 -13.30 -1.29
C VAL A 36 11.45 -12.59 -2.56
N ALA A 37 10.91 -11.40 -2.84
CA ALA A 37 11.29 -10.60 -4.01
C ALA A 37 12.80 -10.26 -4.03
N VAL A 38 13.45 -10.15 -2.87
CA VAL A 38 14.91 -9.91 -2.81
C VAL A 38 15.71 -11.12 -3.31
N TYR A 39 15.22 -12.33 -3.10
CA TYR A 39 15.87 -13.54 -3.63
C TYR A 39 15.70 -13.69 -5.14
N GLU A 40 14.66 -13.08 -5.70
CA GLU A 40 14.30 -13.11 -7.12
C GLU A 40 14.98 -11.99 -7.94
N LEU A 41 15.69 -11.07 -7.28
CA LEU A 41 16.49 -10.04 -7.93
C LEU A 41 17.75 -10.62 -8.60
N PRO A 42 18.23 -10.00 -9.68
CA PRO A 42 19.50 -10.37 -10.29
C PRO A 42 20.68 -10.11 -9.34
N ALA A 43 21.77 -10.85 -9.54
CA ALA A 43 22.97 -10.81 -8.69
C ALA A 43 23.58 -9.41 -8.52
N ALA A 44 23.38 -8.51 -9.48
CA ALA A 44 23.86 -7.11 -9.40
C ALA A 44 23.12 -6.27 -8.35
N MET A 45 21.86 -6.62 -8.03
CA MET A 45 21.02 -5.87 -7.08
C MET A 45 20.90 -6.57 -5.72
N GLN A 46 20.97 -7.90 -5.73
CA GLN A 46 20.71 -8.73 -4.56
C GLN A 46 21.55 -8.37 -3.31
N PRO A 47 22.86 -8.03 -3.40
CA PRO A 47 23.63 -7.64 -2.22
C PRO A 47 23.08 -6.42 -1.48
N PHE A 48 22.69 -5.37 -2.21
CA PHE A 48 22.13 -4.14 -1.64
C PHE A 48 20.80 -4.43 -0.93
N TYR A 49 19.90 -5.10 -1.64
CA TYR A 49 18.58 -5.42 -1.09
C TYR A 49 18.65 -6.40 0.08
N PHE A 50 19.56 -7.38 0.05
CA PHE A 50 19.75 -8.30 1.15
C PHE A 50 20.24 -7.60 2.41
N ARG A 51 21.20 -6.67 2.30
CA ARG A 51 21.66 -5.89 3.44
C ARG A 51 20.54 -5.06 4.07
N HIS A 52 19.67 -4.51 3.24
CA HIS A 52 18.55 -3.68 3.69
C HIS A 52 17.26 -4.46 3.91
N MET A 53 17.30 -5.80 3.87
CA MET A 53 16.13 -6.68 3.95
C MET A 53 15.24 -6.39 5.16
N ALA A 54 15.84 -6.23 6.34
CA ALA A 54 15.07 -5.97 7.56
C ALA A 54 14.27 -4.66 7.48
N ALA A 55 14.87 -3.61 6.91
CA ALA A 55 14.20 -2.33 6.72
C ALA A 55 13.11 -2.41 5.65
N LEU A 56 13.39 -3.07 4.52
CA LEU A 56 12.41 -3.30 3.45
C LEU A 56 11.18 -4.03 3.98
N VAL A 57 11.39 -5.14 4.70
CA VAL A 57 10.31 -5.95 5.26
C VAL A 57 9.53 -5.19 6.33
N ARG A 58 10.18 -4.39 7.19
CA ARG A 58 9.42 -3.56 8.15
C ARG A 58 8.60 -2.50 7.43
N LEU A 59 9.17 -1.81 6.45
CA LEU A 59 8.49 -0.71 5.77
C LEU A 59 7.42 -1.19 4.78
N SER A 60 7.36 -2.48 4.45
CA SER A 60 6.33 -3.02 3.54
C SER A 60 4.92 -2.98 4.11
N THR A 61 4.74 -2.64 5.40
CA THR A 61 3.43 -2.44 6.04
C THR A 61 3.17 -0.97 6.38
N ALA A 62 4.13 -0.08 6.12
CA ALA A 62 4.03 1.35 6.43
C ALA A 62 2.82 2.04 5.74
N PRO A 63 2.43 1.68 4.50
CA PRO A 63 1.20 2.20 3.89
C PRO A 63 -0.05 1.90 4.72
N ASP A 64 -0.19 0.69 5.25
CA ASP A 64 -1.34 0.36 6.09
C ASP A 64 -1.38 1.14 7.39
N GLU A 65 -0.20 1.27 8.02
CA GLU A 65 -0.03 1.92 9.31
C GLU A 65 -0.37 3.41 9.23
N ARG A 66 0.04 4.07 8.13
CA ARG A 66 -0.19 5.51 7.95
C ARG A 66 -1.63 5.86 7.61
N ARG A 67 -2.51 4.91 7.26
CA ARG A 67 -3.95 5.19 7.04
C ARG A 67 -4.65 5.88 8.20
N SER A 68 -4.15 5.66 9.42
CA SER A 68 -4.66 6.32 10.63
C SER A 68 -4.28 7.81 10.73
N GLN A 69 -3.28 8.25 9.97
CA GLN A 69 -2.67 9.58 10.02
C GLN A 69 -2.85 10.36 8.72
N ASP A 70 -2.88 9.67 7.57
CA ASP A 70 -3.14 10.22 6.25
C ASP A 70 -4.53 9.78 5.76
N PRO A 71 -5.54 10.67 5.75
CA PRO A 71 -6.89 10.34 5.29
C PRO A 71 -6.95 10.04 3.79
N THR A 72 -5.92 10.39 3.01
CA THR A 72 -5.84 10.12 1.58
C THR A 72 -5.27 8.75 1.25
N GLU A 73 -4.75 8.03 2.24
CA GLU A 73 -4.04 6.78 2.02
C GLU A 73 -4.96 5.62 1.63
N GLY A 74 -6.12 5.50 2.29
CA GLY A 74 -7.02 4.35 2.12
C GLY A 74 -7.30 3.96 0.67
N PRO A 75 -7.68 4.90 -0.22
CA PRO A 75 -7.93 4.63 -1.63
C PRO A 75 -6.73 4.16 -2.47
N LYS A 76 -5.50 4.25 -1.97
CA LYS A 76 -4.29 3.85 -2.71
C LYS A 76 -4.09 2.33 -2.74
N HIS A 77 -4.84 1.59 -1.91
CA HIS A 77 -4.69 0.15 -1.71
C HIS A 77 -5.60 -0.72 -2.58
N PHE A 78 -6.60 -0.15 -3.26
CA PHE A 78 -7.58 -0.94 -4.00
C PHE A 78 -8.02 -0.24 -5.29
N ILE A 79 -8.84 -0.93 -6.08
CA ILE A 79 -9.65 -0.33 -7.16
C ILE A 79 -10.93 -1.14 -7.34
N ASP A 80 -12.07 -0.59 -6.92
CA ASP A 80 -13.37 -1.26 -6.97
C ASP A 80 -13.89 -1.32 -8.41
N MET A 81 -13.42 -2.30 -9.19
CA MET A 81 -13.69 -2.40 -10.61
C MET A 81 -15.19 -2.58 -10.89
N ASP A 82 -15.88 -3.33 -10.03
CA ASP A 82 -17.34 -3.58 -10.12
C ASP A 82 -18.19 -2.30 -9.96
N HIS A 83 -17.63 -1.22 -9.41
CA HIS A 83 -18.30 0.08 -9.40
C HIS A 83 -18.50 0.66 -10.81
N TYR A 84 -17.51 0.48 -11.69
CA TYR A 84 -17.48 1.16 -12.99
C TYR A 84 -18.30 0.46 -14.07
N SER A 85 -18.58 -0.83 -13.89
CA SER A 85 -19.46 -1.62 -14.75
C SER A 85 -19.72 -2.98 -14.12
N GLU A 86 -20.98 -3.43 -14.18
CA GLU A 86 -21.34 -4.81 -13.80
C GLU A 86 -20.84 -5.83 -14.84
N ASP A 87 -20.94 -5.49 -16.14
CA ASP A 87 -20.62 -6.45 -17.22
C ASP A 87 -19.12 -6.54 -17.56
N ASN A 88 -18.48 -5.40 -17.89
CA ASN A 88 -17.09 -5.38 -18.32
C ASN A 88 -16.35 -4.11 -17.87
N PRO A 89 -15.92 -4.06 -16.61
CA PRO A 89 -15.27 -2.86 -16.07
C PRO A 89 -13.91 -2.57 -16.72
N PHE A 90 -13.19 -3.58 -17.19
CA PHE A 90 -11.89 -3.42 -17.87
C PHE A 90 -11.99 -2.81 -19.28
N ALA A 91 -13.17 -2.84 -19.91
CA ALA A 91 -13.45 -2.09 -21.13
C ALA A 91 -13.90 -0.65 -20.85
N LYS A 92 -14.32 -0.35 -19.61
CA LYS A 92 -14.86 0.97 -19.24
C LYS A 92 -13.84 1.86 -18.58
N VAL A 93 -12.93 1.32 -17.78
CA VAL A 93 -11.92 2.11 -17.06
C VAL A 93 -10.70 2.32 -17.96
N PRO A 94 -10.37 3.58 -18.34
CA PRO A 94 -9.12 3.87 -19.04
C PRO A 94 -7.92 3.48 -18.19
N ARG A 95 -6.89 2.91 -18.81
CA ARG A 95 -5.69 2.50 -18.10
C ARG A 95 -4.82 3.69 -17.70
N ASN A 96 -4.78 4.72 -18.54
CA ASN A 96 -4.11 5.98 -18.26
C ASN A 96 -4.91 6.77 -17.22
N TYR A 97 -4.22 7.36 -16.24
CA TYR A 97 -4.85 8.09 -15.16
C TYR A 97 -5.58 9.34 -15.64
N ASP A 98 -4.97 10.14 -16.52
CA ASP A 98 -5.55 11.40 -17.00
C ASP A 98 -6.84 11.14 -17.79
N GLU A 99 -6.86 10.10 -18.63
CA GLU A 99 -8.06 9.65 -19.35
C GLU A 99 -9.13 9.15 -18.38
N ALA A 100 -8.75 8.45 -17.31
CA ALA A 100 -9.67 7.99 -16.28
C ALA A 100 -10.26 9.17 -15.49
N VAL A 101 -9.45 10.20 -15.20
CA VAL A 101 -9.90 11.43 -14.54
C VAL A 101 -10.85 12.21 -15.44
N GLU A 102 -10.55 12.33 -16.74
CA GLU A 102 -11.46 13.00 -17.70
C GLU A 102 -12.81 12.29 -17.75
N LYS A 103 -12.82 10.96 -17.68
CA LYS A 103 -14.04 10.16 -17.77
C LYS A 103 -14.85 10.09 -16.48
N PHE A 104 -14.20 9.97 -15.31
CA PHE A 104 -14.86 9.67 -14.04
C PHE A 104 -14.69 10.75 -12.97
N SER A 105 -13.86 11.76 -13.19
CA SER A 105 -13.34 12.72 -12.19
C SER A 105 -12.37 12.10 -11.17
N ALA A 106 -11.43 12.92 -10.69
CA ALA A 106 -10.47 12.51 -9.67
C ALA A 106 -11.13 12.11 -8.34
N ASP A 107 -12.26 12.74 -7.98
CA ASP A 107 -12.95 12.43 -6.73
C ASP A 107 -13.60 11.04 -6.75
N THR A 108 -14.16 10.64 -7.90
CA THR A 108 -14.67 9.26 -8.08
C THR A 108 -13.53 8.25 -8.00
N LEU A 109 -12.42 8.47 -8.70
CA LEU A 109 -11.27 7.55 -8.65
C LEU A 109 -10.71 7.44 -7.22
N LYS A 110 -10.60 8.56 -6.50
CA LYS A 110 -10.20 8.54 -5.08
C LYS A 110 -11.23 7.84 -4.19
N LYS A 111 -12.51 7.82 -4.53
CA LYS A 111 -13.51 7.12 -3.73
C LYS A 111 -13.46 5.61 -3.96
N TYR A 112 -13.24 5.19 -5.21
CA TYR A 112 -13.31 3.80 -5.65
C TYR A 112 -11.94 3.19 -5.97
N GLY A 113 -10.88 3.81 -5.47
CA GLY A 113 -9.54 3.25 -5.45
C GLY A 113 -8.66 3.59 -6.64
N THR A 114 -7.35 3.62 -6.39
CA THR A 114 -6.30 4.13 -7.29
C THR A 114 -5.06 3.25 -7.39
N VAL A 115 -5.09 2.03 -6.83
CA VAL A 115 -3.90 1.15 -6.74
C VAL A 115 -3.12 0.95 -8.04
N PRO A 116 -3.69 0.76 -9.25
CA PRO A 116 -2.89 0.61 -10.48
C PRO A 116 -1.97 1.81 -10.73
N TRP A 117 -2.48 3.02 -10.49
CA TRP A 117 -1.73 4.25 -10.72
C TRP A 117 -0.75 4.51 -9.59
N MET A 118 -1.11 4.18 -8.35
CA MET A 118 -0.21 4.30 -7.20
C MET A 118 1.03 3.42 -7.35
N VAL A 119 0.89 2.21 -7.91
CA VAL A 119 2.04 1.34 -8.24
C VAL A 119 3.00 2.04 -9.20
N ILE A 120 2.48 2.70 -10.24
CA ILE A 120 3.32 3.39 -11.24
C ILE A 120 3.98 4.63 -10.65
N GLU A 121 3.23 5.47 -9.94
CA GLU A 121 3.76 6.66 -9.26
C GLU A 121 4.86 6.28 -8.25
N THR A 122 4.65 5.23 -7.44
CA THR A 122 5.66 4.77 -6.47
C THR A 122 6.90 4.20 -7.19
N LYS A 123 6.70 3.52 -8.33
CA LYS A 123 7.82 3.08 -9.18
C LYS A 123 8.60 4.28 -9.72
N ASP A 124 7.94 5.34 -10.15
CA ASP A 124 8.58 6.56 -10.66
C ASP A 124 9.37 7.28 -9.55
N HIS A 125 8.84 7.33 -8.33
CA HIS A 125 9.59 7.80 -7.16
C HIS A 125 10.83 6.94 -6.89
N LEU A 126 10.74 5.61 -7.03
CA LEU A 126 11.89 4.72 -6.89
C LEU A 126 12.94 4.95 -7.99
N VAL A 127 12.52 5.21 -9.22
CA VAL A 127 13.44 5.59 -10.33
C VAL A 127 14.22 6.84 -9.94
N GLU A 128 13.54 7.87 -9.42
CA GLU A 128 14.20 9.11 -9.03
C GLU A 128 15.14 8.92 -7.84
N ALA A 129 14.73 8.13 -6.85
CA ALA A 129 15.60 7.76 -5.72
C ALA A 129 16.90 7.08 -6.18
N PHE A 130 16.80 6.18 -7.18
CA PHE A 130 17.99 5.58 -7.79
C PHE A 130 18.87 6.59 -8.53
N ARG A 131 18.28 7.52 -9.29
CA ARG A 131 19.04 8.57 -10.00
C ARG A 131 19.79 9.48 -9.02
N GLN A 132 19.14 9.82 -7.92
CA GLN A 132 19.71 10.66 -6.85
C GLN A 132 20.67 9.90 -5.94
N ARG A 133 20.73 8.56 -6.05
CA ARG A 133 21.54 7.68 -5.20
C ARG A 133 21.19 7.84 -3.71
N ASP A 134 19.93 8.13 -3.42
CA ASP A 134 19.42 8.25 -2.06
C ASP A 134 19.04 6.87 -1.52
N THR A 135 19.95 6.27 -0.74
CA THR A 135 19.75 4.95 -0.14
C THR A 135 18.48 4.88 0.71
N THR A 136 18.16 5.93 1.47
CA THR A 136 16.98 5.96 2.34
C THR A 136 15.70 5.99 1.52
N ALA A 137 15.65 6.81 0.48
CA ALA A 137 14.52 6.88 -0.44
C ALA A 137 14.36 5.57 -1.25
N ILE A 138 15.45 4.96 -1.70
CA ILE A 138 15.42 3.65 -2.39
C ILE A 138 14.75 2.61 -1.50
N ILE A 139 15.19 2.50 -0.24
CA ILE A 139 14.62 1.52 0.70
C ILE A 139 13.12 1.79 0.94
N LYS A 140 12.76 3.06 1.19
CA LYS A 140 11.36 3.46 1.40
C LYS A 140 10.49 3.11 0.21
N TYR A 141 10.82 3.61 -0.97
CA TYR A 141 9.99 3.44 -2.16
C TYR A 141 10.01 2.00 -2.68
N SER A 142 11.08 1.23 -2.48
CA SER A 142 11.07 -0.21 -2.75
C SER A 142 10.06 -0.94 -1.85
N ALA A 143 10.02 -0.62 -0.56
CA ALA A 143 9.08 -1.24 0.38
C ALA A 143 7.62 -0.86 0.08
N GLU A 144 7.34 0.43 -0.15
CA GLU A 144 6.01 0.91 -0.50
C GLU A 144 5.54 0.39 -1.86
N LEU A 145 6.45 0.30 -2.85
CA LEU A 145 6.12 -0.31 -4.14
C LEU A 145 5.78 -1.79 -3.99
N SER A 146 6.49 -2.52 -3.12
CA SER A 146 6.14 -3.91 -2.82
C SER A 146 4.76 -4.03 -2.19
N HIS A 147 4.39 -3.08 -1.32
CA HIS A 147 3.09 -3.07 -0.67
C HIS A 147 1.96 -2.91 -1.68
N TYR A 148 1.94 -1.82 -2.44
CA TYR A 148 0.86 -1.55 -3.40
C TYR A 148 0.80 -2.57 -4.53
N THR A 149 1.96 -3.11 -4.93
CA THR A 149 2.00 -4.21 -5.90
C THR A 149 1.34 -5.45 -5.33
N ALA A 150 1.62 -5.81 -4.07
CA ALA A 150 1.00 -6.94 -3.42
C ALA A 150 -0.53 -6.76 -3.30
N ASP A 151 -1.01 -5.58 -2.92
CA ASP A 151 -2.45 -5.25 -2.86
C ASP A 151 -3.18 -5.58 -4.16
N ALA A 152 -2.59 -5.24 -5.31
CA ALA A 152 -3.17 -5.58 -6.61
C ALA A 152 -3.36 -7.09 -6.82
N PHE A 153 -2.69 -7.96 -6.06
CA PHE A 153 -2.86 -9.42 -6.10
C PHE A 153 -4.03 -9.95 -5.26
N VAL A 154 -4.68 -9.13 -4.42
CA VAL A 154 -5.87 -9.53 -3.64
C VAL A 154 -7.12 -9.42 -4.50
N PRO A 155 -7.91 -10.50 -4.67
CA PRO A 155 -9.19 -10.40 -5.37
C PRO A 155 -10.11 -9.36 -4.72
N LEU A 156 -10.21 -9.38 -3.39
CA LEU A 156 -11.07 -8.50 -2.61
C LEU A 156 -10.68 -7.01 -2.64
N HIS A 157 -9.50 -6.65 -3.15
CA HIS A 157 -9.11 -5.24 -3.43
C HIS A 157 -9.62 -4.74 -4.79
N THR A 158 -10.51 -5.51 -5.44
CA THR A 158 -11.03 -5.18 -6.76
C THR A 158 -12.55 -4.96 -6.79
N THR A 159 -13.20 -4.84 -5.63
CA THR A 159 -14.66 -4.88 -5.49
C THR A 159 -15.19 -4.06 -4.33
N VAL A 160 -16.33 -3.39 -4.54
CA VAL A 160 -17.06 -2.71 -3.45
C VAL A 160 -17.54 -3.69 -2.37
N ASN A 161 -17.67 -4.99 -2.67
CA ASN A 161 -18.01 -6.04 -1.71
C ASN A 161 -16.79 -6.62 -0.98
N TYR A 162 -15.71 -5.85 -0.83
CA TYR A 162 -14.40 -6.31 -0.35
C TYR A 162 -14.43 -7.18 0.93
N ASP A 163 -15.36 -6.97 1.86
CA ASP A 163 -15.47 -7.76 3.10
C ASP A 163 -16.56 -8.83 3.04
N GLY A 164 -17.23 -8.99 1.90
CA GLY A 164 -18.43 -9.82 1.78
C GLY A 164 -19.66 -9.17 2.43
N GLN A 165 -19.60 -7.87 2.73
CA GLN A 165 -20.64 -7.15 3.46
C GLN A 165 -21.96 -7.03 2.69
N LEU A 166 -21.93 -7.09 1.35
CA LEU A 166 -23.10 -7.07 0.47
C LEU A 166 -23.66 -8.47 0.20
N SER A 167 -22.90 -9.53 0.51
CA SER A 167 -23.28 -10.93 0.28
C SER A 167 -23.47 -11.75 1.56
N GLY A 168 -23.39 -11.12 2.74
CA GLY A 168 -23.57 -11.79 4.03
C GLY A 168 -22.36 -12.60 4.51
N GLN A 169 -21.18 -12.27 3.99
CA GLN A 169 -19.89 -12.95 4.22
C GLN A 169 -18.89 -12.04 4.97
N ALA A 170 -19.40 -11.04 5.71
CA ALA A 170 -18.61 -10.06 6.49
C ALA A 170 -17.47 -10.71 7.30
N GLY A 171 -16.24 -10.23 7.09
CA GLY A 171 -14.99 -10.77 7.62
C GLY A 171 -14.16 -11.54 6.57
N LEU A 172 -14.65 -11.68 5.34
CA LEU A 172 -13.98 -12.47 4.30
C LEU A 172 -12.64 -11.84 3.89
N HIS A 173 -12.54 -10.51 3.96
CA HIS A 173 -11.29 -9.80 3.68
C HIS A 173 -10.18 -10.26 4.62
N ALA A 174 -10.42 -10.14 5.93
CA ALA A 174 -9.48 -10.52 6.97
C ALA A 174 -9.18 -12.03 6.96
N LEU A 175 -10.15 -12.87 6.59
CA LEU A 175 -9.91 -14.30 6.41
C LEU A 175 -8.86 -14.52 5.30
N TRP A 176 -9.12 -14.00 4.10
CA TRP A 176 -8.31 -14.24 2.92
C TRP A 176 -6.90 -13.66 3.06
N GLU A 177 -6.81 -12.42 3.53
CA GLU A 177 -5.57 -11.64 3.48
C GLU A 177 -4.67 -11.81 4.70
N SER A 178 -5.25 -12.14 5.86
CA SER A 178 -4.53 -12.23 7.14
C SER A 178 -4.54 -13.64 7.69
N GLN A 179 -5.72 -14.20 7.94
CA GLN A 179 -5.83 -15.46 8.69
C GLN A 179 -5.25 -16.64 7.90
N LEU A 180 -5.48 -16.75 6.59
CA LEU A 180 -4.93 -17.85 5.80
C LEU A 180 -3.41 -17.76 5.67
N PRO A 181 -2.79 -16.63 5.28
CA PRO A 181 -1.33 -16.51 5.30
C PRO A 181 -0.72 -16.74 6.69
N GLU A 182 -1.27 -16.16 7.76
CA GLU A 182 -0.77 -16.35 9.13
C GLU A 182 -0.74 -17.84 9.53
N ARG A 183 -1.73 -18.63 9.06
CA ARG A 183 -1.87 -20.05 9.42
C ARG A 183 -1.04 -20.99 8.55
N TYR A 184 -0.99 -20.76 7.23
CA TYR A 184 -0.46 -21.72 6.26
C TYR A 184 0.81 -21.27 5.55
N LEU A 185 1.44 -20.15 5.93
CA LEU A 185 2.69 -19.69 5.29
C LEU A 185 3.77 -20.79 5.25
N LYS A 186 3.81 -21.66 6.27
CA LYS A 186 4.72 -22.81 6.32
C LYS A 186 4.43 -23.88 5.29
N ASP A 187 3.21 -23.98 4.77
CA ASP A 187 2.83 -24.97 3.76
C ASP A 187 2.90 -24.39 2.35
N TYR A 188 3.01 -23.07 2.22
CA TYR A 188 2.96 -22.37 0.94
C TYR A 188 4.27 -22.49 0.16
N LYS A 189 4.11 -22.61 -1.16
CA LYS A 189 5.21 -22.56 -2.12
C LYS A 189 5.49 -21.11 -2.51
N LEU A 190 6.46 -20.50 -1.83
CA LEU A 190 6.81 -19.09 -2.01
C LEU A 190 7.88 -18.87 -3.09
N ALA A 191 8.65 -19.89 -3.46
CA ALA A 191 9.68 -19.75 -4.49
C ALA A 191 9.06 -19.43 -5.86
N GLY A 192 9.21 -18.21 -6.34
CA GLY A 192 8.75 -17.75 -7.64
C GLY A 192 9.81 -17.78 -8.73
N GLU A 193 9.64 -16.92 -9.74
CA GLU A 193 10.57 -16.75 -10.86
C GLU A 193 11.51 -15.55 -10.60
N GLU A 194 12.63 -15.52 -11.32
CA GLU A 194 13.49 -14.33 -11.34
C GLU A 194 12.74 -13.11 -11.91
N GLY A 195 13.00 -11.94 -11.31
CA GLY A 195 12.46 -10.67 -11.76
C GLY A 195 12.93 -10.31 -13.17
N LYS A 196 12.02 -9.75 -13.98
CA LYS A 196 12.26 -9.38 -15.38
C LYS A 196 11.97 -7.89 -15.58
N VAL A 197 12.71 -7.24 -16.47
CA VAL A 197 12.39 -5.86 -16.84
C VAL A 197 11.04 -5.84 -17.55
N LEU A 198 10.12 -5.01 -17.06
CA LEU A 198 8.80 -4.83 -17.63
C LEU A 198 8.88 -3.82 -18.77
N LYS A 199 8.37 -4.21 -19.95
CA LYS A 199 8.27 -3.29 -21.09
C LYS A 199 7.21 -2.21 -20.89
N ASP A 200 6.11 -2.60 -20.25
CA ASP A 200 4.98 -1.73 -19.93
C ASP A 200 4.49 -2.09 -18.52
N PRO A 201 5.05 -1.42 -17.48
CA PRO A 201 4.65 -1.66 -16.09
C PRO A 201 3.15 -1.39 -15.84
N LEU A 202 2.57 -0.41 -16.53
CA LEU A 202 1.16 -0.06 -16.39
C LEU A 202 0.27 -1.17 -16.94
N ALA A 203 0.54 -1.67 -18.16
CA ALA A 203 -0.21 -2.80 -18.69
C ALA A 203 -0.03 -4.07 -17.84
N ALA A 204 1.17 -4.29 -17.27
CA ALA A 204 1.43 -5.42 -16.39
C ALA A 204 0.55 -5.38 -15.13
N ILE A 205 0.48 -4.24 -14.42
CA ILE A 205 -0.33 -4.13 -13.19
C ILE A 205 -1.83 -4.23 -13.50
N TRP A 206 -2.30 -3.66 -14.61
CA TRP A 206 -3.68 -3.83 -15.06
C TRP A 206 -4.02 -5.30 -15.35
N GLY A 207 -3.09 -6.06 -15.95
CA GLY A 207 -3.24 -7.50 -16.15
C GLY A 207 -3.37 -8.28 -14.83
N ILE A 208 -2.61 -7.87 -13.80
CA ILE A 208 -2.71 -8.46 -12.45
C ILE A 208 -4.05 -8.16 -11.80
N ILE A 209 -4.54 -6.92 -11.89
CA ILE A 209 -5.85 -6.52 -11.35
C ILE A 209 -6.97 -7.28 -12.06
N GLN A 210 -6.88 -7.43 -13.39
CA GLN A 210 -7.83 -8.24 -14.16
C GLN A 210 -7.82 -9.71 -13.71
N ALA A 211 -6.65 -10.27 -13.44
CA ALA A 211 -6.55 -11.62 -12.90
C ALA A 211 -7.14 -11.72 -11.49
N SER A 212 -6.84 -10.76 -10.59
CA SER A 212 -7.43 -10.66 -9.24
C SER A 212 -8.95 -10.64 -9.29
N TYR A 213 -9.51 -9.76 -10.13
CA TYR A 213 -10.95 -9.64 -10.30
C TYR A 213 -11.57 -10.96 -10.78
N GLY A 214 -10.89 -11.70 -11.67
CA GLY A 214 -11.32 -13.03 -12.10
C GLY A 214 -11.40 -14.10 -11.00
N PHE A 215 -10.73 -13.91 -9.86
CA PHE A 215 -10.82 -14.81 -8.70
C PHE A 215 -11.98 -14.47 -7.76
N LEU A 216 -12.69 -13.35 -7.93
CA LEU A 216 -13.73 -12.88 -7.02
C LEU A 216 -14.88 -13.89 -6.86
N THR A 217 -15.45 -14.36 -7.97
CA THR A 217 -16.56 -15.31 -7.94
C THR A 217 -16.18 -16.57 -7.16
N ALA A 218 -15.02 -17.16 -7.45
CA ALA A 218 -14.53 -18.33 -6.73
C ALA A 218 -14.30 -18.02 -5.23
N THR A 219 -13.79 -16.84 -4.90
CA THR A 219 -13.59 -16.40 -3.51
C THR A 219 -14.90 -16.42 -2.72
N TYR A 220 -15.99 -15.84 -3.27
CA TYR A 220 -17.29 -15.84 -2.61
C TYR A 220 -17.98 -17.21 -2.62
N ASP A 221 -17.97 -17.90 -3.76
CA ASP A 221 -18.68 -19.18 -3.92
C ASP A 221 -18.09 -20.28 -3.03
N LEU A 222 -16.77 -20.31 -2.88
CA LEU A 222 -16.09 -21.30 -2.03
C LEU A 222 -16.29 -21.01 -0.54
N GLU A 223 -16.43 -19.74 -0.15
CA GLU A 223 -16.80 -19.38 1.22
C GLU A 223 -18.23 -19.84 1.48
N ALA A 224 -19.16 -19.55 0.57
CA ALA A 224 -20.57 -19.93 0.70
C ALA A 224 -20.73 -21.46 0.72
N LYS A 225 -19.96 -22.17 -0.11
CA LYS A 225 -19.89 -23.64 -0.11
C LYS A 225 -19.38 -24.17 1.23
N THR A 226 -18.32 -23.58 1.77
CA THR A 226 -17.77 -23.96 3.09
C THR A 226 -18.77 -23.69 4.20
N ALA A 227 -19.44 -22.54 4.17
CA ALA A 227 -20.41 -22.12 5.19
C ALA A 227 -21.59 -23.06 5.37
N LYS A 228 -21.99 -23.81 4.34
CA LYS A 228 -23.05 -24.84 4.45
C LYS A 228 -22.71 -25.96 5.46
N LYS A 229 -21.44 -26.13 5.82
CA LYS A 229 -20.95 -27.14 6.77
C LYS A 229 -20.86 -26.62 8.21
N PHE A 230 -21.18 -25.35 8.47
CA PHE A 230 -21.01 -24.70 9.76
C PHE A 230 -22.31 -24.04 10.24
N THR A 231 -22.52 -24.01 11.55
CA THR A 231 -23.53 -23.16 12.17
C THR A 231 -22.91 -21.78 12.47
N PRO A 232 -23.70 -20.72 12.68
CA PRO A 232 -23.16 -19.41 13.05
C PRO A 232 -22.19 -19.45 14.26
N GLN A 233 -22.45 -20.34 15.22
CA GLN A 233 -21.65 -20.50 16.43
C GLN A 233 -20.31 -21.21 16.18
N THR A 234 -20.22 -22.07 15.17
CA THR A 234 -18.96 -22.74 14.80
C THR A 234 -18.23 -22.03 13.66
N LYS A 235 -18.94 -21.22 12.86
CA LYS A 235 -18.39 -20.42 11.76
C LYS A 235 -17.55 -19.25 12.26
N TYR A 236 -17.98 -18.58 13.32
CA TYR A 236 -17.34 -17.37 13.82
C TYR A 236 -16.79 -17.52 15.24
N THR A 237 -15.76 -16.75 15.53
CA THR A 237 -15.22 -16.53 16.87
C THR A 237 -15.00 -15.03 17.09
N PHE A 238 -14.63 -14.63 18.29
CA PHE A 238 -14.25 -13.25 18.61
C PHE A 238 -12.78 -13.20 18.95
N SER A 239 -12.09 -12.19 18.42
CA SER A 239 -10.70 -11.90 18.76
C SER A 239 -10.57 -10.49 19.29
N HIS A 240 -9.74 -10.30 20.31
CA HIS A 240 -9.35 -8.99 20.81
C HIS A 240 -7.96 -8.64 20.27
N ARG A 241 -7.89 -7.70 19.32
CA ARG A 241 -6.62 -7.17 18.77
C ARG A 241 -6.68 -5.64 18.80
N PHE A 242 -5.56 -5.00 19.10
CA PHE A 242 -5.42 -3.53 19.12
C PHE A 242 -6.51 -2.80 19.93
N GLY A 243 -6.90 -3.35 21.07
CA GLY A 243 -7.92 -2.78 21.95
C GLY A 243 -9.37 -2.90 21.43
N ARG A 244 -9.60 -3.61 20.32
CA ARG A 244 -10.93 -3.84 19.74
C ARG A 244 -11.28 -5.32 19.70
N THR A 245 -12.49 -5.64 20.12
CA THR A 245 -13.08 -6.97 19.92
C THR A 245 -13.79 -7.00 18.58
N GLN A 246 -13.38 -7.92 17.71
CA GLN A 246 -13.98 -8.09 16.39
C GLN A 246 -14.40 -9.54 16.20
N ARG A 247 -15.53 -9.74 15.55
CA ARG A 247 -15.94 -11.05 15.05
C ARG A 247 -15.03 -11.42 13.90
N ARG A 248 -14.54 -12.65 13.87
CA ARG A 248 -13.76 -13.21 12.77
C ARG A 248 -14.19 -14.63 12.48
N TYR A 249 -13.76 -15.17 11.35
CA TYR A 249 -13.92 -16.58 11.04
C TYR A 249 -13.18 -17.46 12.05
N SER A 250 -13.79 -18.58 12.45
CA SER A 250 -13.16 -19.55 13.34
C SER A 250 -11.99 -20.23 12.63
N ASP A 251 -11.06 -20.76 13.41
CA ASP A 251 -9.93 -21.51 12.85
C ASP A 251 -10.38 -22.77 12.11
N ALA A 252 -11.41 -23.45 12.62
CA ALA A 252 -12.00 -24.59 11.94
C ALA A 252 -12.63 -24.21 10.59
N PHE A 253 -13.25 -23.03 10.49
CA PHE A 253 -13.74 -22.51 9.22
C PHE A 253 -12.59 -22.19 8.26
N ALA A 254 -11.54 -21.51 8.75
CA ALA A 254 -10.37 -21.19 7.95
C ALA A 254 -9.71 -22.47 7.40
N ASP A 255 -9.57 -23.52 8.21
CA ASP A 255 -9.06 -24.84 7.79
C ASP A 255 -9.93 -25.50 6.72
N ALA A 256 -11.25 -25.35 6.80
CA ALA A 256 -12.16 -25.88 5.80
C ALA A 256 -12.13 -25.07 4.50
N TYR A 257 -12.07 -23.74 4.61
CA TYR A 257 -12.03 -22.84 3.46
C TYR A 257 -10.71 -22.95 2.69
N GLU A 258 -9.56 -23.03 3.38
CA GLU A 258 -8.24 -23.23 2.75
C GLU A 258 -8.22 -24.45 1.83
N LYS A 259 -8.81 -25.55 2.30
CA LYS A 259 -8.93 -26.79 1.52
C LYS A 259 -9.80 -26.62 0.28
N GLU A 260 -10.82 -25.78 0.34
CA GLU A 260 -11.76 -25.53 -0.77
C GLU A 260 -11.17 -24.54 -1.79
N VAL A 261 -10.43 -23.50 -1.36
CA VAL A 261 -9.73 -22.56 -2.27
C VAL A 261 -8.51 -23.16 -2.95
N GLY A 262 -8.05 -24.33 -2.51
CA GLY A 262 -7.13 -25.18 -3.28
C GLY A 262 -5.79 -24.52 -3.62
N GLY A 263 -5.29 -23.64 -2.76
CA GLY A 263 -4.02 -22.94 -2.95
C GLY A 263 -4.10 -21.62 -3.71
N MET A 264 -5.29 -21.03 -3.90
CA MET A 264 -5.44 -19.69 -4.49
C MET A 264 -4.57 -18.65 -3.78
N VAL A 265 -4.62 -18.57 -2.44
CA VAL A 265 -3.84 -17.61 -1.65
C VAL A 265 -2.35 -17.84 -1.85
N ALA A 266 -1.90 -19.09 -1.75
CA ALA A 266 -0.50 -19.48 -2.00
C ALA A 266 -0.03 -19.07 -3.41
N PHE A 267 -0.88 -19.27 -4.42
CA PHE A 267 -0.58 -18.89 -5.80
C PHE A 267 -0.46 -17.37 -5.96
N ARG A 268 -1.34 -16.59 -5.34
CA ARG A 268 -1.25 -15.11 -5.37
C ARG A 268 0.01 -14.61 -4.67
N LEU A 269 0.35 -15.14 -3.49
CA LEU A 269 1.61 -14.84 -2.80
C LEU A 269 2.84 -15.15 -3.66
N LYS A 270 2.89 -16.36 -4.22
CA LYS A 270 3.99 -16.83 -5.08
C LYS A 270 4.20 -15.97 -6.32
N THR A 271 3.12 -15.45 -6.90
CA THR A 271 3.18 -14.67 -8.15
C THR A 271 3.33 -13.17 -7.92
N ALA A 272 3.10 -12.69 -6.70
CA ALA A 272 3.33 -11.31 -6.32
C ALA A 272 4.82 -10.98 -6.20
N SER A 273 5.63 -11.85 -5.59
CA SER A 273 7.05 -11.55 -5.37
C SER A 273 7.86 -11.32 -6.66
N PRO A 274 7.68 -12.11 -7.76
CA PRO A 274 8.43 -11.86 -8.98
C PRO A 274 8.00 -10.57 -9.66
N MET A 275 6.74 -10.15 -9.51
CA MET A 275 6.26 -8.86 -10.01
C MET A 275 6.91 -7.69 -9.26
N VAL A 276 7.01 -7.79 -7.92
CA VAL A 276 7.73 -6.81 -7.10
C VAL A 276 9.20 -6.73 -7.52
N ALA A 277 9.90 -7.87 -7.64
CA ALA A 277 11.28 -7.92 -8.10
C ALA A 277 11.45 -7.32 -9.50
N SER A 278 10.48 -7.57 -10.39
CA SER A 278 10.43 -7.02 -11.75
C SER A 278 10.26 -5.49 -11.75
N LEU A 279 9.40 -4.94 -10.90
CA LEU A 279 9.21 -3.49 -10.78
C LEU A 279 10.44 -2.80 -10.20
N TRP A 280 11.07 -3.37 -9.15
CA TRP A 280 12.35 -2.87 -8.62
C TRP A 280 13.45 -2.88 -9.67
N LEU A 281 13.59 -3.98 -10.41
CA LEU A 281 14.56 -4.13 -11.50
C LEU A 281 14.31 -3.11 -12.62
N THR A 282 13.04 -2.92 -12.99
CA THR A 282 12.64 -1.94 -14.01
C THR A 282 12.99 -0.53 -13.56
N ALA A 283 12.68 -0.16 -12.32
CA ALA A 283 13.00 1.15 -11.76
C ALA A 283 14.52 1.42 -11.76
N TRP A 284 15.32 0.44 -11.32
CA TRP A 284 16.78 0.53 -11.33
C TRP A 284 17.34 0.67 -12.75
N GLN A 285 16.77 -0.04 -13.73
CA GLN A 285 17.20 0.05 -15.12
C GLN A 285 16.86 1.41 -15.74
N GLU A 286 15.66 1.93 -15.51
CA GLU A 286 15.24 3.27 -16.00
C GLU A 286 16.01 4.43 -15.34
N ALA A 287 16.57 4.19 -14.15
CA ALA A 287 17.47 5.11 -13.48
C ALA A 287 18.91 5.08 -14.04
N GLY A 288 19.19 4.25 -15.05
CA GLY A 288 20.53 4.13 -15.64
C GLY A 288 21.45 3.13 -14.94
N ARG A 289 20.89 2.19 -14.17
CA ARG A 289 21.63 1.12 -13.46
C ARG A 289 22.75 1.67 -12.56
N PRO A 290 22.45 2.57 -11.61
CA PRO A 290 23.48 3.07 -10.69
C PRO A 290 24.16 1.92 -9.93
N ASP A 291 25.47 2.06 -9.68
CA ASP A 291 26.25 1.06 -8.95
C ASP A 291 25.84 1.02 -7.47
N LEU A 292 25.05 0.01 -7.13
CA LEU A 292 24.52 -0.18 -5.78
C LEU A 292 25.60 -0.51 -4.75
N THR A 293 26.79 -0.97 -5.16
CA THR A 293 27.90 -1.22 -4.23
C THR A 293 28.41 0.08 -3.59
N THR A 294 28.27 1.21 -4.30
CA THR A 294 28.63 2.54 -3.77
C THR A 294 27.61 3.08 -2.77
N LEU A 295 26.41 2.49 -2.73
CA LEU A 295 25.30 2.87 -1.84
C LEU A 295 25.28 2.05 -0.55
N MET A 296 26.29 1.20 -0.38
CA MET A 296 26.46 0.27 0.73
C MET A 296 27.70 0.64 1.54
N ALA A 297 27.59 0.64 2.87
CA ALA A 297 28.74 0.75 3.77
C ALA A 297 28.79 -0.50 4.68
N PRO A 298 29.82 -1.36 4.59
CA PRO A 298 30.92 -1.38 3.60
C PRO A 298 30.45 -1.75 2.18
N PRO A 299 31.17 -1.44 1.08
CA PRO A 299 30.65 -1.61 -0.30
C PRO A 299 30.41 -3.05 -0.77
N LYS A 300 30.75 -4.05 0.06
CA LYS A 300 30.51 -5.47 -0.19
C LYS A 300 29.92 -6.11 1.05
N LEU A 301 29.17 -7.19 0.86
CA LEU A 301 28.74 -8.05 1.97
C LEU A 301 29.96 -8.64 2.69
N GLY A 302 29.92 -8.60 4.03
CA GLY A 302 30.87 -9.31 4.89
C GLY A 302 30.78 -10.83 4.73
N LYS A 303 31.68 -11.57 5.37
CA LYS A 303 31.68 -13.04 5.32
C LYS A 303 30.35 -13.61 5.80
N ASP A 304 29.87 -13.15 6.95
CA ASP A 304 28.66 -13.65 7.59
C ASP A 304 27.41 -13.31 6.76
N GLU A 305 27.31 -12.07 6.24
CA GLU A 305 26.20 -11.67 5.36
C GLU A 305 26.14 -12.53 4.09
N LYS A 306 27.29 -12.88 3.49
CA LYS A 306 27.35 -13.76 2.32
C LYS A 306 26.90 -15.18 2.64
N GLU A 307 27.33 -15.72 3.78
CA GLU A 307 26.92 -17.04 4.24
C GLU A 307 25.42 -17.10 4.54
N GLN A 308 24.88 -16.07 5.17
CA GLN A 308 23.44 -15.92 5.39
C GLN A 308 22.66 -15.82 4.09
N LEU A 309 23.09 -14.98 3.14
CA LEU A 309 22.45 -14.87 1.82
C LEU A 309 22.47 -16.21 1.09
N ALA A 310 23.63 -16.91 1.06
CA ALA A 310 23.74 -18.21 0.42
C ALA A 310 22.82 -19.26 1.06
N THR A 311 22.73 -19.26 2.39
CA THR A 311 21.85 -20.16 3.15
C THR A 311 20.39 -19.89 2.83
N GLN A 312 19.96 -18.62 2.87
CA GLN A 312 18.59 -18.22 2.57
C GLN A 312 18.23 -18.47 1.09
N LEU A 313 19.15 -18.27 0.14
CA LEU A 313 18.92 -18.61 -1.26
C LEU A 313 18.75 -20.12 -1.48
N LYS A 314 19.52 -20.95 -0.77
CA LYS A 314 19.36 -22.40 -0.81
C LYS A 314 17.99 -22.82 -0.27
N ALA A 315 17.60 -22.26 0.89
CA ALA A 315 16.29 -22.52 1.48
C ALA A 315 15.14 -22.00 0.61
N TRP A 316 15.29 -20.82 -0.01
CA TRP A 316 14.33 -20.27 -0.97
C TRP A 316 14.12 -21.22 -2.15
N LYS A 317 15.20 -21.66 -2.81
CA LYS A 317 15.13 -22.63 -3.92
C LYS A 317 14.53 -23.98 -3.52
N ALA A 318 14.78 -24.42 -2.29
CA ALA A 318 14.21 -25.64 -1.74
C ALA A 318 12.77 -25.47 -1.22
N ASN A 319 12.25 -24.23 -1.22
CA ASN A 319 10.98 -23.85 -0.60
C ASN A 319 10.89 -24.22 0.89
N THR A 320 11.99 -24.03 1.63
CA THR A 320 12.07 -24.33 3.07
C THR A 320 12.22 -23.10 3.95
N LEU A 321 12.22 -21.87 3.40
CA LEU A 321 12.39 -20.63 4.18
C LEU A 321 11.47 -20.56 5.41
N ALA A 322 10.20 -20.92 5.26
CA ALA A 322 9.21 -20.85 6.32
C ALA A 322 9.37 -21.97 7.37
N GLN A 323 9.85 -23.14 6.95
CA GLN A 323 10.13 -24.30 7.79
C GLN A 323 11.40 -24.09 8.62
N ASP A 324 12.41 -23.51 7.99
CA ASP A 324 13.72 -23.20 8.57
C ASP A 324 13.68 -21.92 9.45
N ASN A 325 12.50 -21.28 9.59
CA ASN A 325 12.27 -20.01 10.31
C ASN A 325 13.15 -18.85 9.80
N LEU A 326 13.44 -18.85 8.50
CA LEU A 326 14.24 -17.85 7.81
C LEU A 326 13.39 -16.69 7.26
N LEU A 327 12.06 -16.77 7.32
CA LEU A 327 11.19 -15.63 7.00
C LEU A 327 11.12 -14.64 8.17
N LEU A 328 11.52 -13.41 7.93
CA LEU A 328 11.33 -12.28 8.83
C LEU A 328 9.84 -12.06 9.13
N ALA A 329 8.94 -12.41 8.21
CA ALA A 329 7.48 -12.37 8.44
C ALA A 329 7.02 -13.25 9.62
N GLN A 330 7.77 -14.31 9.97
CA GLN A 330 7.46 -15.22 11.08
C GLN A 330 8.11 -14.78 12.40
N GLN A 331 9.05 -13.85 12.35
CA GLN A 331 9.78 -13.38 13.51
C GLN A 331 8.99 -12.24 14.17
N LYS A 332 8.93 -12.27 15.52
CA LYS A 332 8.42 -11.13 16.28
C LYS A 332 9.27 -9.92 15.93
N GLU A 333 8.60 -8.82 15.58
CA GLU A 333 9.32 -7.57 15.35
C GLU A 333 10.10 -7.21 16.60
N GLN A 334 11.42 -7.10 16.46
CA GLN A 334 12.20 -6.40 17.45
C GLN A 334 11.67 -4.96 17.46
N LYS A 335 11.19 -4.50 18.61
CA LYS A 335 11.02 -3.05 18.81
C LYS A 335 12.38 -2.45 18.50
N ALA A 336 12.41 -1.44 17.63
CA ALA A 336 13.63 -0.66 17.46
C ALA A 336 14.09 -0.28 18.86
N ALA A 337 15.33 -0.60 19.21
CA ALA A 337 15.89 -0.14 20.47
C ALA A 337 15.66 1.37 20.48
N ALA A 338 14.83 1.84 21.42
CA ALA A 338 14.78 3.26 21.69
C ALA A 338 16.23 3.67 21.95
N ALA A 339 16.71 4.72 21.26
CA ALA A 339 18.02 5.27 21.59
C ALA A 339 18.04 5.47 23.12
N ASP A 340 19.05 4.95 23.79
CA ASP A 340 19.16 5.06 25.25
C ASP A 340 18.94 6.52 25.63
N GLU A 341 17.83 6.81 26.30
CA GLU A 341 17.64 8.10 26.93
C GLU A 341 18.65 8.16 28.08
N ILE A 342 19.81 8.75 27.80
CA ILE A 342 20.77 9.11 28.84
C ILE A 342 20.05 10.09 29.75
N LYS A 343 19.59 9.62 30.91
CA LYS A 343 19.07 10.49 31.95
C LYS A 343 20.17 11.47 32.32
N ALA A 344 19.83 12.75 32.39
CA ALA A 344 20.73 13.78 32.93
C ALA A 344 21.24 13.30 34.31
N ALA A 345 22.55 13.38 34.52
CA ALA A 345 23.13 13.04 35.81
C ALA A 345 22.68 14.06 36.86
N ASP A 346 22.34 13.59 38.06
CA ASP A 346 21.99 14.45 39.19
C ASP A 346 23.16 15.40 39.47
N GLY A 347 22.99 16.69 39.13
CA GLY A 347 23.98 17.74 39.36
C GLY A 347 24.49 18.48 38.13
N GLU A 348 24.06 18.14 36.91
CA GLU A 348 24.30 19.03 35.76
C GLU A 348 23.44 20.30 35.89
N ALA A 349 24.11 21.45 35.97
CA ALA A 349 23.45 22.74 35.92
C ALA A 349 22.67 22.86 34.61
N ALA A 350 21.38 23.21 34.70
CA ALA A 350 20.57 23.48 33.53
C ALA A 350 21.31 24.47 32.61
N PRO A 351 21.32 24.24 31.28
CA PRO A 351 21.90 25.21 30.37
C PRO A 351 21.21 26.57 30.60
N PRO A 352 21.96 27.68 30.53
CA PRO A 352 21.40 29.00 30.80
C PRO A 352 20.20 29.24 29.87
N PRO A 353 19.15 29.91 30.36
CA PRO A 353 17.99 30.22 29.55
C PRO A 353 18.44 30.97 28.29
N PRO A 354 17.80 30.71 27.14
CA PRO A 354 18.10 31.45 25.93
C PRO A 354 17.94 32.96 26.22
N PRO A 355 18.80 33.82 25.64
CA PRO A 355 18.70 35.26 25.84
C PRO A 355 17.31 35.75 25.47
N GLU A 356 16.77 36.68 26.26
CA GLU A 356 15.46 37.29 26.02
C GLU A 356 15.35 37.76 24.57
N PRO A 357 14.19 37.56 23.91
CA PRO A 357 13.99 37.97 22.54
C PRO A 357 14.19 39.48 22.43
N VAL A 358 15.26 39.89 21.76
CA VAL A 358 15.46 41.27 21.35
C VAL A 358 14.25 41.66 20.50
N ALA A 359 13.55 42.72 20.91
CA ALA A 359 12.39 43.24 20.21
C ALA A 359 12.71 43.42 18.72
N ALA A 360 11.95 42.73 17.87
CA ALA A 360 12.08 42.85 16.43
C ALA A 360 11.86 44.32 16.01
N PRO A 361 12.66 44.86 15.09
CA PRO A 361 12.36 46.16 14.51
C PRO A 361 10.98 46.10 13.84
N ALA A 362 10.17 47.14 14.05
CA ALA A 362 8.82 47.25 13.51
C ALA A 362 8.81 46.97 12.01
N SER A 363 7.98 46.00 11.59
CA SER A 363 7.71 45.73 10.18
C SER A 363 7.23 47.00 9.47
N PRO A 364 7.78 47.36 8.31
CA PRO A 364 7.22 48.45 7.52
C PRO A 364 5.80 48.06 7.06
N ALA A 365 4.88 49.01 7.17
CA ALA A 365 3.47 48.85 6.81
C ALA A 365 3.29 48.22 5.42
N ALA A 366 2.38 47.24 5.36
CA ALA A 366 2.01 46.57 4.12
C ALA A 366 1.55 47.60 3.06
N LYS A 367 2.17 47.54 1.88
CA LYS A 367 1.64 48.23 0.70
C LYS A 367 0.32 47.56 0.28
N PRO A 368 -0.69 48.32 -0.16
CA PRO A 368 -1.94 47.73 -0.63
C PRO A 368 -1.71 46.86 -1.87
N ALA A 369 -2.41 45.73 -1.94
CA ALA A 369 -2.41 44.84 -3.09
C ALA A 369 -2.86 45.58 -4.36
N ALA A 370 -2.14 45.38 -5.47
CA ALA A 370 -2.49 45.95 -6.76
C ALA A 370 -3.70 45.21 -7.36
N ALA A 371 -4.72 45.96 -7.79
CA ALA A 371 -5.91 45.43 -8.45
C ALA A 371 -5.58 44.63 -9.73
N PRO A 372 -6.38 43.59 -10.06
CA PRO A 372 -6.15 42.73 -11.20
C PRO A 372 -6.34 43.48 -12.52
N LYS A 373 -5.43 43.24 -13.49
CA LYS A 373 -5.49 43.83 -14.83
C LYS A 373 -6.16 42.87 -15.81
N VAL A 374 -7.28 43.29 -16.40
CA VAL A 374 -7.96 42.55 -17.48
C VAL A 374 -7.31 42.91 -18.82
N LYS A 375 -7.03 41.91 -19.66
CA LYS A 375 -6.54 42.10 -21.03
C LYS A 375 -7.70 41.88 -22.00
N VAL A 376 -8.08 42.90 -22.75
CA VAL A 376 -9.03 42.79 -23.87
C VAL A 376 -8.24 42.82 -25.18
N LYS A 377 -8.53 41.89 -26.09
CA LYS A 377 -7.99 41.82 -27.44
C LYS A 377 -9.09 42.20 -28.42
N THR A 378 -8.84 43.17 -29.28
CA THR A 378 -9.72 43.51 -30.41
C THR A 378 -8.92 43.41 -31.70
N LYS A 379 -9.53 42.80 -32.74
CA LYS A 379 -8.88 42.49 -34.02
C LYS A 379 -9.39 43.48 -35.08
N GLY A 380 -8.49 44.31 -35.60
CA GLY A 380 -8.77 45.27 -36.68
C GLY A 380 -8.13 44.85 -38.01
N PRO A 381 -8.42 45.56 -39.12
CA PRO A 381 -8.05 45.15 -40.48
C PRO A 381 -6.55 45.17 -40.77
N THR A 382 -5.73 45.82 -39.93
CA THR A 382 -4.28 45.97 -40.11
C THR A 382 -3.45 45.33 -39.00
N GLY A 383 -4.06 44.60 -38.06
CA GLY A 383 -3.33 43.90 -37.00
C GLY A 383 -4.10 43.80 -35.67
N THR A 384 -3.52 43.09 -34.71
CA THR A 384 -4.10 42.91 -33.36
C THR A 384 -3.46 43.91 -32.39
N ASP A 385 -4.22 44.91 -31.97
CA ASP A 385 -3.79 45.83 -30.91
C ASP A 385 -4.13 45.29 -29.53
N LYS A 386 -3.20 45.43 -28.58
CA LYS A 386 -3.34 44.98 -27.19
C LYS A 386 -3.25 46.20 -26.27
N GLN A 387 -4.38 46.62 -25.72
CA GLN A 387 -4.42 47.70 -24.74
C GLN A 387 -4.64 47.13 -23.33
N LYS A 388 -3.89 47.65 -22.35
CA LYS A 388 -4.05 47.32 -20.92
C LYS A 388 -4.76 48.48 -20.22
N THR A 389 -5.95 48.25 -19.68
CA THR A 389 -6.66 49.22 -18.83
C THR A 389 -6.79 48.68 -17.40
N LYS A 390 -6.79 49.59 -16.41
CA LYS A 390 -7.08 49.25 -15.01
C LYS A 390 -8.61 49.21 -14.85
N ALA A 391 -9.14 48.18 -14.19
CA ALA A 391 -10.54 48.15 -13.79
C ALA A 391 -10.80 49.29 -12.78
N SER A 392 -11.78 50.15 -13.09
CA SER A 392 -12.32 51.13 -12.15
C SER A 392 -13.56 50.53 -11.49
N ASP A 393 -13.62 50.62 -10.16
CA ASP A 393 -14.70 50.06 -9.36
C ASP A 393 -16.06 50.69 -9.68
N GLY A 394 -17.07 49.85 -9.91
CA GLY A 394 -18.44 50.27 -10.18
C GLY A 394 -19.40 49.09 -10.14
N TRP A 395 -20.01 48.92 -8.96
CA TRP A 395 -21.16 48.07 -8.56
C TRP A 395 -20.90 46.59 -8.29
#